data_AF-A0A849TCN7-F1
#
_entry.id   AF-A0A849TCN7-F1
#
_cell.length_a   1.000
_cell.length_b   1.000
_cell.length_c   1.000
_cell.angle_alpha   90.00
_cell.angle_beta   90.00
_cell.angle_gamma   90.00
#
_symmetry.space_group_name_H-M   'P 1'
#
loop_
_entity.id
_entity.type
_entity.pdbx_description
1 polymer ?
#
loop_
_entity_poly.entity_id
_entity_poly.type
_entity_poly.pdbx_seq_one_letter_code
_entity_poly.pdbx_strand_id
1 'polypeptide(L)'
;MKTLVVMMSLLFSMNAMATGGFLCTAKINTKDAQVDVQISGNTGRLSGNPLVADLQIGIDCLSDLQFSIPKNQIVGYWNQGAELKINALNSDFEKSQVLLEYNIETNEGSLDFDFQGIKAITTDLNCIFE
;
A
#
# COMPACT_ATOMS: atom_id res chain seq x y z
N MET A 1 -21.27 27.17 -26.34
CA MET A 1 -21.43 25.69 -26.33
C MET A 1 -20.17 24.91 -26.76
N LYS A 2 -19.08 25.52 -27.25
CA LYS A 2 -17.87 24.77 -27.61
C LYS A 2 -16.91 24.50 -26.43
N THR A 3 -16.96 25.33 -25.39
CA THR A 3 -16.03 25.25 -24.23
C THR A 3 -16.41 24.17 -23.21
N LEU A 4 -17.70 23.82 -23.09
CA LEU A 4 -18.20 22.84 -22.12
C LEU A 4 -17.78 21.39 -22.47
N VAL A 5 -17.71 21.08 -23.76
CA VAL A 5 -17.36 19.74 -24.27
C VAL A 5 -15.89 19.42 -24.02
N VAL A 6 -15.01 20.41 -24.12
CA VAL A 6 -13.56 20.26 -23.86
C VAL A 6 -13.28 19.99 -22.37
N MET A 7 -14.07 20.58 -21.47
CA MET A 7 -13.91 20.40 -20.02
C MET A 7 -14.36 19.00 -19.57
N MET A 8 -15.39 18.42 -20.21
CA MET A 8 -15.80 17.04 -19.96
C MET A 8 -14.77 16.01 -20.45
N SER A 9 -14.12 16.21 -21.60
CA SER A 9 -13.07 15.30 -22.08
C SER A 9 -11.79 15.31 -21.22
N LEU A 10 -11.50 16.44 -20.55
CA LEU A 10 -10.41 16.54 -19.58
C LEU A 10 -10.71 15.77 -18.29
N LEU A 11 -11.97 15.76 -17.84
CA LEU A 11 -12.40 15.03 -16.64
C LEU A 11 -12.37 13.50 -16.83
N PHE A 12 -12.64 13.01 -18.05
CA PHE A 12 -12.55 11.57 -18.35
C PHE A 12 -11.11 11.06 -18.52
N SER A 13 -10.14 11.93 -18.83
CA SER A 13 -8.73 11.53 -18.99
C SER A 13 -7.95 11.48 -17.68
N MET A 14 -8.43 12.09 -16.59
CA MET A 14 -7.75 12.05 -15.29
C MET A 14 -7.97 10.77 -14.47
N ASN A 15 -8.99 9.95 -14.80
CA ASN A 15 -9.29 8.72 -14.07
C ASN A 15 -8.73 7.44 -14.74
N ALA A 16 -8.00 7.55 -15.86
CA ALA A 16 -7.64 6.42 -16.70
C ALA A 16 -6.33 5.69 -16.31
N MET A 17 -5.67 6.06 -15.21
CA MET A 17 -4.35 5.49 -14.85
C MET A 17 -4.35 4.52 -13.66
N ALA A 18 -5.35 4.56 -12.78
CA ALA A 18 -5.50 3.56 -11.71
C ALA A 18 -6.41 2.44 -12.23
N THR A 19 -5.90 1.21 -12.21
CA THR A 19 -6.58 0.04 -12.81
C THR A 19 -6.76 -1.10 -11.80
N GLY A 20 -6.43 -0.84 -10.54
CA GLY A 20 -6.56 -1.78 -9.43
C GLY A 20 -5.98 -1.22 -8.13
N GLY A 21 -6.00 -2.04 -7.09
CA GLY A 21 -5.52 -1.68 -5.77
C GLY A 21 -5.30 -2.90 -4.90
N PHE A 22 -4.70 -2.70 -3.75
CA PHE A 22 -4.64 -3.74 -2.72
C PHE A 22 -4.94 -3.13 -1.36
N LEU A 23 -5.51 -3.96 -0.48
CA LEU A 23 -5.67 -3.70 0.93
C LEU A 23 -5.24 -4.93 1.68
N CYS A 24 -4.19 -4.80 2.48
CA CYS A 24 -3.69 -5.85 3.36
C CYS A 24 -3.97 -5.47 4.81
N THR A 25 -4.59 -6.38 5.55
CA THR A 25 -4.78 -6.26 7.00
C THR A 25 -3.87 -7.26 7.69
N ALA A 26 -3.02 -6.75 8.57
CA ALA A 26 -2.09 -7.53 9.36
C ALA A 26 -2.44 -7.44 10.84
N LYS A 27 -2.45 -8.57 11.53
CA LYS A 27 -2.59 -8.61 12.99
C LYS A 27 -1.22 -8.63 13.63
N ILE A 28 -0.94 -7.61 14.44
CA ILE A 28 0.33 -7.42 15.11
C ILE A 28 0.16 -7.58 16.61
N ASN A 29 0.91 -8.51 17.20
CA ASN A 29 1.00 -8.63 18.65
C ASN A 29 2.15 -7.77 19.18
N THR A 30 1.80 -6.71 19.90
CA THR A 30 2.76 -5.96 20.71
C THR A 30 2.81 -6.55 22.12
N LYS A 31 3.72 -6.06 22.98
CA LYS A 31 3.78 -6.51 24.38
C LYS A 31 2.51 -6.22 25.17
N ASP A 32 1.76 -5.19 24.77
CA ASP A 32 0.67 -4.63 25.57
C ASP A 32 -0.72 -4.81 24.92
N ALA A 33 -0.78 -5.06 23.61
CA ALA A 33 -2.03 -5.25 22.87
C ALA A 33 -1.83 -5.96 21.52
N GLN A 34 -2.92 -6.53 20.99
CA GLN A 34 -3.04 -6.87 19.59
C GLN A 34 -3.55 -5.64 18.81
N VAL A 35 -2.88 -5.29 17.73
CA VAL A 35 -3.16 -4.11 16.89
C VAL A 35 -3.34 -4.57 15.45
N ASP A 36 -4.40 -4.08 14.81
CA ASP A 36 -4.61 -4.30 13.39
C ASP A 36 -3.95 -3.16 12.61
N VAL A 37 -3.09 -3.53 11.65
CA VAL A 37 -2.43 -2.62 10.72
C VAL A 37 -2.98 -2.86 9.32
N GLN A 38 -3.49 -1.80 8.72
CA GLN A 38 -4.01 -1.80 7.35
C GLN A 38 -3.00 -1.10 6.45
N ILE A 39 -2.61 -1.75 5.37
CA ILE A 39 -1.68 -1.22 4.37
C ILE A 39 -2.37 -1.30 3.02
N SER A 40 -2.52 -0.16 2.35
CA SER A 40 -3.18 -0.10 1.04
C SER A 40 -2.47 0.80 0.06
N GLY A 41 -2.68 0.54 -1.22
CA GLY A 41 -2.10 1.32 -2.30
C GLY A 41 -2.83 1.13 -3.62
N ASN A 42 -2.81 2.19 -4.43
CA ASN A 42 -3.45 2.20 -5.74
C ASN A 42 -2.43 1.85 -6.82
N THR A 43 -2.77 0.90 -7.70
CA THR A 43 -1.90 0.43 -8.77
C THR A 43 -2.48 0.71 -10.15
N GLY A 44 -1.60 0.95 -11.11
CA GLY A 44 -1.91 1.22 -12.50
C GLY A 44 -1.28 0.17 -13.40
N ARG A 45 -1.85 -0.03 -14.59
CA ARG A 45 -1.30 -0.91 -15.64
C ARG A 45 -0.12 -0.24 -16.34
N LEU A 46 0.96 -0.04 -15.59
CA LEU A 46 2.21 0.54 -16.10
C LEU A 46 3.33 -0.50 -15.98
N SER A 47 4.17 -0.59 -17.00
CA SER A 47 5.43 -1.33 -16.91
C SER A 47 6.40 -0.57 -15.99
N GLY A 48 7.23 -1.29 -15.24
CA GLY A 48 8.00 -0.68 -14.16
C GLY A 48 7.09 -0.47 -12.96
N ASN A 49 7.22 0.67 -12.25
CA ASN A 49 6.55 0.95 -10.97
C ASN A 49 5.05 1.31 -11.15
N PRO A 50 4.12 0.36 -10.93
CA PRO A 50 2.70 0.49 -11.16
C PRO A 50 2.02 1.20 -9.99
N LEU A 51 2.67 1.37 -8.83
CA LEU A 51 2.08 2.12 -7.75
C LEU A 51 1.86 3.57 -8.22
N VAL A 52 0.61 4.05 -8.18
CA VAL A 52 0.24 5.34 -8.78
C VAL A 52 0.25 6.45 -7.72
N ALA A 53 -0.01 6.10 -6.47
CA ALA A 53 -0.13 7.02 -5.34
C ALA A 53 0.78 6.61 -4.17
N ASP A 54 0.70 7.35 -3.07
CA ASP A 54 1.35 7.01 -1.82
C ASP A 54 0.75 5.74 -1.20
N LEU A 55 1.54 5.04 -0.39
CA LEU A 55 1.06 3.92 0.42
C LEU A 55 0.34 4.46 1.64
N GLN A 56 -0.89 4.02 1.88
CA GLN A 56 -1.65 4.40 3.07
C GLN A 56 -1.48 3.35 4.15
N ILE A 57 -1.28 3.80 5.40
CA ILE A 57 -1.15 2.97 6.59
C ILE A 57 -2.19 3.43 7.61
N GLY A 58 -3.12 2.54 7.95
CA GLY A 58 -4.04 2.68 9.07
C GLY A 58 -3.59 1.79 10.23
N ILE A 59 -3.68 2.31 11.45
CA ILE A 59 -3.36 1.55 12.66
C ILE A 59 -4.53 1.72 13.62
N ASP A 60 -5.19 0.61 13.97
CA ASP A 60 -6.52 0.65 14.60
C ASP A 60 -6.50 1.29 16.01
N CYS A 61 -5.39 1.14 16.75
CA CYS A 61 -5.20 1.82 18.04
C CYS A 61 -4.98 3.34 17.94
N LEU A 62 -4.86 3.87 16.71
CA LEU A 62 -4.67 5.29 16.41
C LEU A 62 -5.86 5.90 15.66
N SER A 63 -6.98 5.16 15.55
CA SER A 63 -8.32 5.36 14.91
C SER A 63 -8.64 6.59 14.05
N ASP A 64 -7.98 7.74 14.23
CA ASP A 64 -8.10 8.96 13.43
C ASP A 64 -6.83 9.32 12.62
N LEU A 65 -5.73 8.55 12.75
CA LEU A 65 -4.47 8.79 12.04
C LEU A 65 -4.26 7.77 10.93
N GLN A 66 -4.52 8.19 9.69
CA GLN A 66 -3.96 7.54 8.50
C GLN A 66 -2.62 8.19 8.17
N PHE A 67 -1.59 7.37 8.00
CA PHE A 67 -0.27 7.80 7.59
C PHE A 67 -0.07 7.51 6.11
N SER A 68 0.62 8.41 5.43
CA SER A 68 0.98 8.26 4.03
C SER A 68 2.49 8.09 3.92
N ILE A 69 2.95 6.98 3.32
CA ILE A 69 4.35 6.85 2.89
C ILE A 69 4.43 7.31 1.43
N PRO A 70 5.19 8.38 1.15
CA PRO A 70 5.36 8.91 -0.20
C PRO A 70 5.83 7.84 -1.19
N LYS A 71 5.26 7.84 -2.40
CA LYS A 71 5.63 6.88 -3.45
C LYS A 71 7.14 6.78 -3.72
N ASN A 72 7.88 7.88 -3.60
CA ASN A 72 9.33 7.88 -3.84
C ASN A 72 10.13 7.07 -2.82
N GLN A 73 9.56 6.78 -1.64
CA GLN A 73 10.17 5.94 -0.61
C GLN A 73 9.94 4.43 -0.85
N ILE A 74 9.24 4.06 -1.93
CA ILE A 74 8.83 2.67 -2.19
C ILE A 74 9.68 2.08 -3.30
N VAL A 75 10.43 1.03 -2.97
CA VAL A 75 11.43 0.38 -3.84
C VAL A 75 10.95 -0.95 -4.43
N GLY A 76 9.89 -1.55 -3.87
CA GLY A 76 9.26 -2.78 -4.37
C GLY A 76 7.76 -2.58 -4.57
N TYR A 77 7.19 -3.22 -5.59
CA TYR A 77 5.75 -3.13 -5.87
C TYR A 77 5.20 -4.41 -6.51
N TRP A 78 3.87 -4.53 -6.46
CA TRP A 78 3.09 -5.55 -7.15
C TRP A 78 2.82 -5.17 -8.61
N ASN A 79 3.28 -6.00 -9.54
CA ASN A 79 3.09 -5.83 -10.98
C ASN A 79 1.89 -6.61 -11.53
N GLN A 80 0.84 -6.81 -10.72
CA GLN A 80 -0.32 -7.66 -11.06
C GLN A 80 0.03 -9.15 -11.25
N GLY A 81 1.20 -9.59 -10.80
CA GLY A 81 1.57 -11.01 -10.73
C GLY A 81 0.96 -11.73 -9.52
N ALA A 82 1.35 -12.98 -9.30
CA ALA A 82 0.90 -13.77 -8.14
C ALA A 82 1.48 -13.26 -6.80
N GLU A 83 2.51 -12.42 -6.83
CA GLU A 83 3.22 -11.95 -5.62
C GLU A 83 3.16 -10.42 -5.50
N LEU A 84 2.56 -9.93 -4.41
CA LEU A 84 2.70 -8.56 -3.93
C LEU A 84 3.97 -8.47 -3.09
N LYS A 85 4.89 -7.59 -3.48
CA LYS A 85 6.10 -7.27 -2.69
C LYS A 85 6.23 -5.77 -2.58
N ILE A 86 6.24 -5.25 -1.36
CA ILE A 86 6.40 -3.83 -1.07
C ILE A 86 7.54 -3.69 -0.09
N ASN A 87 8.47 -2.80 -0.44
CA ASN A 87 9.48 -2.33 0.48
C ASN A 87 9.38 -0.80 0.53
N ALA A 88 8.97 -0.27 1.66
CA ALA A 88 8.91 1.16 1.92
C ALA A 88 10.06 1.53 2.88
N LEU A 89 10.88 2.47 2.45
CA LEU A 89 12.03 2.99 3.20
C LEU A 89 11.61 4.17 4.08
N ASN A 90 12.37 4.45 5.12
CA ASN A 90 12.24 5.67 5.93
C ASN A 90 12.55 6.94 5.11
N SER A 91 12.30 8.11 5.71
CA SER A 91 12.51 9.42 5.05
C SER A 91 13.94 9.67 4.56
N ASP A 92 14.93 9.01 5.18
CA ASP A 92 16.34 9.14 4.83
C ASP A 92 16.81 8.09 3.80
N PHE A 93 15.91 7.20 3.36
CA PHE A 93 16.18 6.12 2.40
C PHE A 93 17.26 5.10 2.87
N GLU A 94 17.49 5.00 4.18
CA GLU A 94 18.54 4.14 4.75
C GLU A 94 18.03 2.78 5.23
N LYS A 95 16.75 2.70 5.64
CA LYS A 95 16.18 1.50 6.26
C LYS A 95 14.75 1.26 5.81
N SER A 96 14.36 0.00 5.68
CA SER A 96 12.97 -0.40 5.50
C SER A 96 12.17 -0.14 6.77
N GLN A 97 11.03 0.53 6.61
CA GLN A 97 10.01 0.74 7.65
C GLN A 97 8.78 -0.13 7.43
N VAL A 98 8.56 -0.60 6.19
CA VAL A 98 7.54 -1.59 5.85
C VAL A 98 8.12 -2.54 4.82
N LEU A 99 8.12 -3.84 5.10
CA LEU A 99 8.37 -4.90 4.14
C LEU A 99 7.17 -5.84 4.14
N LEU A 100 6.39 -5.80 3.07
CA LEU A 100 5.15 -6.56 2.90
C LEU A 100 5.31 -7.51 1.72
N GLU A 101 5.19 -8.80 1.96
CA GLU A 101 5.20 -9.83 0.93
C GLU A 101 3.93 -10.68 1.04
N TYR A 102 3.25 -10.93 -0.06
CA TYR A 102 2.03 -11.73 -0.09
C TYR A 102 1.92 -12.51 -1.40
N ASN A 103 1.66 -13.81 -1.30
CA ASN A 103 1.38 -14.68 -2.42
C ASN A 103 -0.13 -14.91 -2.53
N ILE A 104 -0.71 -14.45 -3.63
CA ILE A 104 -2.15 -14.47 -3.90
C ILE A 104 -2.67 -15.89 -4.12
N GLU A 105 -1.83 -16.78 -4.67
CA GLU A 105 -2.23 -18.16 -4.98
C GLU A 105 -2.28 -19.03 -3.72
N THR A 106 -1.34 -18.84 -2.79
CA THR A 106 -1.29 -19.61 -1.53
C THR A 106 -2.05 -18.93 -0.38
N ASN A 107 -2.41 -17.65 -0.53
CA ASN A 107 -2.93 -16.79 0.55
C ASN A 107 -1.99 -16.71 1.76
N GLU A 108 -0.68 -16.79 1.52
CA GLU A 108 0.34 -16.68 2.55
C GLU A 108 1.12 -15.37 2.38
N GLY A 109 1.55 -14.78 3.49
CA GLY A 109 2.39 -13.59 3.43
C GLY A 109 3.06 -13.27 4.74
N SER A 110 3.86 -12.21 4.69
CA SER A 110 4.57 -11.68 5.84
C SER A 110 4.63 -10.17 5.80
N LEU A 111 4.66 -9.58 6.98
CA LEU A 111 4.86 -8.16 7.19
C LEU A 111 5.96 -7.98 8.24
N ASP A 112 7.04 -7.30 7.87
CA ASP A 112 8.00 -6.68 8.80
C ASP A 112 7.69 -5.17 8.85
N PHE A 113 7.31 -4.69 10.02
CA PHE A 113 6.78 -3.36 10.25
C PHE A 113 7.62 -2.68 11.32
N ASP A 114 8.20 -1.52 11.00
CA ASP A 114 8.96 -0.66 11.90
C ASP A 114 8.58 0.80 11.60
N PHE A 115 7.41 1.20 12.09
CA PHE A 115 6.79 2.48 11.73
C PHE A 115 6.09 3.11 12.93
N GLN A 116 6.29 4.43 13.12
CA GLN A 116 5.70 5.21 14.23
C GLN A 116 5.93 4.59 15.62
N GLY A 117 7.09 3.96 15.83
CA GLY A 117 7.45 3.32 17.10
C GLY A 117 6.83 1.94 17.33
N ILE A 118 6.02 1.43 16.38
CA ILE A 118 5.50 0.07 16.40
C ILE A 118 6.46 -0.79 15.58
N LYS A 119 7.03 -1.81 16.24
CA LYS A 119 7.91 -2.79 15.61
C LYS A 119 7.36 -4.19 15.76
N ALA A 120 7.14 -4.89 14.66
CA ALA A 120 6.68 -6.27 14.66
C ALA A 120 6.93 -7.00 13.35
N ILE A 121 6.97 -8.32 13.45
CA ILE A 121 6.95 -9.24 12.31
C ILE A 121 5.73 -10.14 12.48
N THR A 122 4.91 -10.28 11.44
CA THR A 122 3.73 -11.15 11.46
C THR A 122 3.54 -11.86 10.13
N THR A 123 2.93 -13.05 10.19
CA THR A 123 2.42 -13.79 9.04
C THR A 123 0.90 -13.87 9.02
N ASP A 124 0.24 -13.30 10.04
CA ASP A 124 -1.23 -13.19 10.11
C ASP A 124 -1.64 -11.97 9.28
N LEU A 125 -1.70 -12.19 7.98
CA LEU A 125 -1.90 -11.19 6.94
C LEU A 125 -2.99 -11.67 5.98
N ASN A 126 -3.94 -10.80 5.67
CA ASN A 126 -4.96 -11.05 4.67
C ASN A 126 -5.01 -9.88 3.69
N CYS A 127 -4.89 -10.16 2.38
CA CYS A 127 -4.88 -9.13 1.35
C CYS A 127 -6.05 -9.33 0.38
N ILE A 128 -6.70 -8.22 0.04
CA ILE A 128 -7.75 -8.13 -0.97
C ILE A 128 -7.22 -7.26 -2.11
N PHE A 129 -7.53 -7.63 -3.35
CA PHE A 129 -7.06 -6.98 -4.57
C PHE A 129 -8.25 -6.55 -5.43
N GLU A 130 -8.18 -5.34 -5.99
CA GLU A 130 -9.16 -4.75 -6.93
C GLU A 130 -8.66 -4.72 -8.37
#